data_AF-A0A6H1ZH79-F1
#
_entry.id   AF-A0A6H1ZH79-F1
#
_cell.length_a   1.000
_cell.length_b   1.000
_cell.length_c   1.000
_cell.angle_alpha   90.00
_cell.angle_beta   90.00
_cell.angle_gamma   90.00
#
_symmetry.space_group_name_H-M   'P 1'
#
loop_
_entity.id
_entity.type
_entity.pdbx_description
1 polymer ?
#
loop_
_entity_poly.entity_id
_entity_poly.type
_entity_poly.pdbx_seq_one_letter_code
_entity_poly.pdbx_strand_id
1 'polypeptide(L)'
;MGFSDKIYKADIDFATSGDQEIIAAPSAGRIVIDFILVFPEGATTLQLLDGSTDYGGQYALDAKQPFVLENTTRDYEGLISCTNEAAFQINSTAAVQVSGFVKYRILDTF
;
A
#
# COMPACT_ATOMS: atom_id res chain seq x y z
N MET A 1 -19.40 -14.44 11.56
CA MET A 1 -18.53 -14.16 10.41
C MET A 1 -17.10 -14.35 10.88
N GLY A 2 -16.41 -15.36 10.36
CA GLY A 2 -15.00 -15.58 10.69
C GLY A 2 -14.17 -14.61 9.87
N PHE A 3 -13.49 -13.68 10.53
CA PHE A 3 -12.52 -12.85 9.86
C PHE A 3 -11.41 -13.75 9.32
N SER A 4 -11.09 -13.64 8.03
CA SER A 4 -9.91 -14.32 7.49
C SER A 4 -8.69 -13.63 8.09
N ASP A 5 -8.13 -14.22 9.15
CA ASP A 5 -6.91 -13.78 9.83
C ASP A 5 -5.64 -13.99 8.97
N LYS A 6 -5.80 -14.42 7.72
CA LYS A 6 -4.68 -14.70 6.84
C LYS A 6 -4.09 -13.39 6.33
N ILE A 7 -2.95 -13.03 6.92
CA ILE A 7 -2.12 -11.92 6.49
C ILE A 7 -1.24 -12.38 5.32
N TYR A 8 -1.26 -11.59 4.26
CA TYR A 8 -0.40 -11.70 3.09
C TYR A 8 0.71 -10.65 3.14
N LYS A 9 1.74 -10.85 2.31
CA LYS A 9 2.84 -9.92 2.11
C LYS A 9 3.00 -9.67 0.62
N ALA A 10 3.17 -8.42 0.22
CA ALA A 10 3.67 -8.05 -1.10
C ALA A 10 4.95 -7.23 -0.95
N ASP A 11 5.91 -7.46 -1.84
CA ASP A 11 7.16 -6.69 -1.88
C ASP A 11 6.94 -5.39 -2.66
N ILE A 12 7.63 -4.34 -2.22
CA ILE A 12 7.74 -3.09 -2.97
C ILE A 12 9.15 -3.07 -3.56
N ASP A 13 9.26 -2.98 -4.88
CA ASP A 13 10.53 -2.88 -5.59
C ASP A 13 10.29 -2.21 -6.95
N PHE A 14 10.51 -0.89 -7.02
CA PHE A 14 10.38 -0.13 -8.26
C PHE A 14 11.39 1.02 -8.30
N ALA A 15 11.76 1.46 -9.51
CA ALA A 15 12.72 2.54 -9.73
C ALA A 15 12.22 3.62 -10.72
N THR A 16 10.90 3.67 -10.93
CA THR A 16 10.24 4.58 -11.88
C THR A 16 9.30 5.55 -11.18
N SER A 17 9.02 6.68 -11.83
CA SER A 17 7.93 7.58 -11.43
C SER A 17 6.59 7.10 -11.99
N GLY A 18 5.49 7.58 -11.39
CA GLY A 18 4.14 7.19 -11.76
C GLY A 18 3.60 6.06 -10.89
N ASP A 19 2.44 5.53 -11.28
CA ASP A 19 1.70 4.53 -10.51
C ASP A 19 2.36 3.16 -10.62
N GLN A 20 2.59 2.51 -9.47
CA GLN A 20 3.14 1.18 -9.37
C GLN A 20 2.13 0.27 -8.67
N GLU A 21 1.67 -0.76 -9.37
CA GLU A 21 0.80 -1.77 -8.76
C GLU A 21 1.61 -2.63 -7.78
N ILE A 22 1.25 -2.57 -6.50
CA ILE A 22 1.91 -3.34 -5.44
C ILE A 22 1.14 -4.62 -5.13
N ILE A 23 -0.19 -4.53 -5.14
CA ILE A 23 -1.08 -5.67 -4.99
C ILE A 23 -2.14 -5.58 -6.08
N ALA A 24 -2.17 -6.59 -6.96
CA ALA A 24 -3.19 -6.70 -7.99
C ALA A 24 -4.59 -6.81 -7.38
N ALA A 25 -5.59 -6.28 -8.11
CA ALA A 25 -6.99 -6.40 -7.75
C ALA A 25 -7.37 -7.87 -7.48
N PRO A 26 -8.01 -8.18 -6.33
CA PRO A 26 -8.51 -9.52 -6.08
C PRO A 26 -9.73 -9.80 -6.98
N SER A 27 -9.99 -11.07 -7.27
CA SER A 27 -11.18 -11.46 -8.03
C SER A 27 -12.50 -11.30 -7.25
N ALA A 28 -12.42 -11.12 -5.94
CA ALA A 28 -13.54 -10.85 -5.04
C ALA A 28 -13.01 -10.21 -3.74
N GLY A 29 -13.84 -9.38 -3.11
CA GLY A 29 -13.50 -8.69 -1.86
C GLY A 29 -12.64 -7.44 -2.06
N ARG A 30 -12.12 -6.91 -0.95
CA ARG A 30 -11.25 -5.73 -0.94
C ARG A 30 -9.93 -5.97 -0.22
N ILE A 31 -8.91 -5.26 -0.68
CA ILE A 31 -7.58 -5.24 -0.04
C ILE A 31 -7.64 -4.32 1.17
N VAL A 32 -7.15 -4.81 2.30
CA VAL A 32 -6.98 -4.05 3.52
C VAL A 32 -5.52 -4.08 3.94
N ILE A 33 -4.87 -2.91 4.02
CA ILE A 33 -3.46 -2.78 4.39
C ILE A 33 -3.33 -2.62 5.89
N ASP A 34 -2.51 -3.45 6.52
CA ASP A 34 -2.22 -3.37 7.96
C ASP A 34 -0.85 -2.76 8.25
N PHE A 35 0.09 -2.85 7.30
CA PHE A 35 1.45 -2.37 7.49
C PHE A 35 2.10 -2.01 6.17
N ILE A 36 2.83 -0.90 6.15
CA ILE A 36 3.67 -0.46 5.03
C ILE A 36 5.04 -0.11 5.59
N LEU A 37 6.10 -0.62 4.97
CA LEU A 37 7.47 -0.18 5.18
C LEU A 37 8.10 0.08 3.81
N VAL A 38 8.67 1.27 3.63
CA VAL A 38 9.42 1.63 2.42
C VAL A 38 10.73 2.34 2.75
N PHE A 39 11.69 2.16 1.86
CA PHE A 39 13.03 2.74 1.87
C PHE A 39 13.32 3.33 0.49
N PRO A 40 13.12 4.65 0.29
CA PRO A 40 13.50 5.31 -0.93
C PRO A 40 15.02 5.60 -0.94
N GLU A 41 15.72 5.33 -2.03
CA GLU A 41 17.16 5.64 -2.17
C GLU A 41 17.43 7.13 -2.44
N GLY A 42 16.42 7.87 -2.90
CA GLY A 42 16.45 9.31 -3.19
C GLY A 42 15.20 10.01 -2.67
N ALA A 43 15.20 11.35 -2.67
CA ALA A 43 14.02 12.12 -2.27
C ALA A 43 12.88 11.92 -3.27
N THR A 44 11.67 11.63 -2.77
CA THR A 44 10.47 11.45 -3.58
C THR A 44 9.23 11.77 -2.78
N THR A 45 8.10 11.95 -3.44
CA THR A 45 6.78 12.00 -2.82
C THR A 45 6.02 10.75 -3.18
N LEU A 46 5.54 10.03 -2.17
CA LEU A 46 4.69 8.87 -2.36
C LEU A 46 3.22 9.26 -2.18
N GLN A 47 2.36 8.79 -3.07
CA GLN A 47 0.91 8.85 -2.93
C GLN A 47 0.38 7.42 -2.96
N LEU A 48 -0.38 7.05 -1.93
CA LEU A 48 -1.02 5.73 -1.85
C LEU A 48 -2.32 5.79 -2.62
N LEU A 49 -2.65 4.73 -3.36
CA LEU A 49 -3.79 4.72 -4.27
C LEU A 49 -4.72 3.51 -4.00
N ASP A 50 -6.01 3.78 -4.07
CA ASP A 50 -7.08 2.81 -4.22
C ASP A 50 -7.47 2.74 -5.70
N GLY A 51 -6.97 1.74 -6.42
CA GLY A 51 -6.96 1.73 -7.88
C GLY A 51 -6.20 2.95 -8.40
N SER A 52 -6.91 3.83 -9.12
CA SER A 52 -6.38 5.10 -9.64
C SER A 52 -6.79 6.32 -8.81
N THR A 53 -7.33 6.12 -7.61
CA THR A 53 -7.83 7.21 -6.75
C THR A 53 -6.88 7.43 -5.58
N ASP A 54 -6.52 8.70 -5.34
CA ASP A 54 -5.70 9.08 -4.20
C ASP A 54 -6.33 8.64 -2.86
N TYR A 55 -5.59 7.83 -2.11
CA TYR A 55 -5.92 7.48 -0.74
C TYR A 55 -5.15 8.36 0.24
N GLY A 56 -5.87 9.20 0.98
CA GLY A 56 -5.27 10.11 1.96
C GLY A 56 -4.53 11.28 1.30
N GLY A 57 -3.31 11.57 1.74
CA GLY A 57 -2.50 12.67 1.22
C GLY A 57 -1.09 12.23 0.85
N GLN A 58 -0.36 13.15 0.22
CA GLN A 58 1.00 12.92 -0.26
C GLN A 58 2.01 12.87 0.91
N TYR A 59 2.94 11.91 0.84
CA TYR A 59 4.02 11.72 1.80
C TYR A 59 5.35 12.14 1.16
N ALA A 60 5.83 13.33 1.51
CA ALA A 60 7.16 13.78 1.10
C ALA A 60 8.23 13.05 1.93
N LEU A 61 9.12 12.32 1.25
CA LEU A 61 10.18 11.53 1.88
C LEU A 61 11.54 12.03 1.43
N ASP A 62 12.46 12.17 2.39
CA ASP A 62 13.87 12.37 2.12
C ASP A 62 14.55 11.05 1.77
N ALA A 63 15.74 11.15 1.16
CA ALA A 63 16.52 9.98 0.77
C ALA A 63 16.93 9.12 1.99
N LYS A 64 16.84 7.80 1.82
CA LYS A 64 17.31 6.76 2.76
C LYS A 64 16.65 6.79 4.13
N GLN A 65 15.48 7.41 4.26
CA GLN A 65 14.69 7.37 5.49
C GLN A 65 13.59 6.31 5.40
N PRO A 66 13.47 5.41 6.39
CA PRO A 66 12.36 4.48 6.43
C PRO A 66 11.06 5.25 6.65
N PHE A 67 10.04 4.93 5.86
CA PHE A 67 8.67 5.36 6.09
C PHE A 67 7.85 4.15 6.51
N VAL A 68 7.12 4.29 7.63
CA VAL A 68 6.32 3.22 8.21
C VAL A 68 4.93 3.73 8.50
N LEU A 69 3.92 2.98 8.06
CA LEU A 69 2.54 3.13 8.51
C LEU A 69 2.05 1.78 9.05
N GLU A 70 1.39 1.80 10.20
CA GLU A 70 0.94 0.59 10.88
C GLU A 70 -0.47 0.77 11.44
N ASN A 71 -1.32 -0.23 11.24
CA ASN A 71 -2.64 -0.38 11.85
C ASN A 71 -2.49 -0.80 13.33
N THR A 72 -2.03 0.13 14.16
CA THR A 72 -1.70 -0.12 15.58
C THR A 72 -2.90 -0.53 16.43
N THR A 73 -4.10 -0.08 16.07
CA THR A 73 -5.36 -0.40 16.77
C THR A 73 -5.95 -1.73 16.34
N ARG A 74 -5.37 -2.39 15.33
CA ARG A 74 -5.95 -3.57 14.67
C ARG A 74 -7.37 -3.31 14.19
N ASP A 75 -7.59 -2.14 13.59
CA ASP A 75 -8.86 -1.83 12.95
C ASP A 75 -9.17 -2.90 11.90
N TYR A 76 -10.42 -3.33 11.87
CA TYR A 76 -10.88 -4.30 10.90
C TYR A 76 -10.65 -3.80 9.47
N GLU A 77 -10.83 -2.50 9.24
CA GLU A 77 -10.64 -1.81 7.96
C GLU A 77 -9.18 -1.49 7.64
N GLY A 78 -8.25 -1.88 8.51
CA GLY A 78 -6.83 -1.58 8.31
C GLY A 78 -6.49 -0.10 8.45
N LEU A 79 -5.29 0.23 8.00
CA LEU A 79 -4.85 1.60 7.72
C LEU A 79 -5.49 2.12 6.42
N ILE A 80 -5.58 1.23 5.42
CA ILE A 80 -6.09 1.50 4.07
C ILE A 80 -7.07 0.40 3.72
N SER A 81 -8.27 0.78 3.33
CA SER A 81 -9.30 -0.13 2.81
C SER A 81 -9.57 0.28 1.38
N CYS A 82 -9.11 -0.54 0.43
CA CYS A 82 -9.37 -0.29 -0.99
C CYS A 82 -10.85 -0.56 -1.29
N THR A 83 -11.37 0.01 -2.37
CA THR A 83 -12.66 -0.39 -2.90
C THR A 83 -12.62 -1.84 -3.37
N ASN A 84 -13.80 -2.46 -3.50
CA ASN A 84 -13.89 -3.85 -3.94
C ASN A 84 -13.27 -4.00 -5.32
N GLU A 85 -12.49 -5.08 -5.50
CA GLU A 85 -11.83 -5.41 -6.77
C GLU A 85 -10.89 -4.30 -7.27
N ALA A 86 -10.45 -3.40 -6.40
CA ALA A 86 -9.43 -2.42 -6.71
C ALA A 86 -8.03 -2.94 -6.35
N ALA A 87 -7.04 -2.54 -7.13
CA ALA A 87 -5.63 -2.77 -6.83
C ALA A 87 -5.14 -1.77 -5.78
N PHE A 88 -4.13 -2.17 -4.98
CA PHE A 88 -3.38 -1.23 -4.17
C PHE A 88 -2.14 -0.78 -4.95
N GLN A 89 -2.04 0.52 -5.20
CA GLN A 89 -0.93 1.11 -5.95
C GLN A 89 -0.21 2.18 -5.13
N ILE A 90 1.06 2.42 -5.48
CA ILE A 90 1.85 3.51 -4.94
C ILE A 90 2.35 4.34 -6.12
N ASN A 91 2.00 5.62 -6.15
CA ASN A 91 2.60 6.58 -7.05
C ASN A 91 3.87 7.17 -6.43
N SER A 92 4.91 7.33 -7.26
CA SER A 92 6.12 8.08 -6.91
C SER A 92 6.33 9.24 -7.87
N THR A 93 6.63 10.43 -7.35
CA THR A 93 6.89 11.61 -8.19
C THR A 93 8.26 11.59 -8.86
N ALA A 94 9.20 10.79 -8.35
CA ALA A 94 10.56 10.68 -8.86
C ALA A 94 10.91 9.24 -9.26
N ALA A 95 11.75 9.10 -10.29
CA ALA A 95 12.36 7.84 -10.71
C ALA A 95 13.55 7.50 -9.79
N VAL A 96 13.24 7.11 -8.56
CA VAL A 96 14.20 6.66 -7.55
C VAL A 96 13.85 5.24 -7.14
N GLN A 97 14.84 4.44 -6.75
CA GLN A 97 14.58 3.12 -6.19
C GLN A 97 13.79 3.26 -4.89
N VAL A 98 12.64 2.62 -4.81
CA VAL A 98 11.84 2.45 -3.59
C VAL A 98 11.73 0.96 -3.35
N SER A 99 12.21 0.52 -2.17
CA SER A 99 12.16 -0.88 -1.76
C SER A 99 11.42 -1.03 -0.44
N GLY A 100 10.83 -2.20 -0.17
CA GLY A 100 10.08 -2.41 1.05
C GLY A 100 9.09 -3.56 0.97
N PHE A 101 8.08 -3.52 1.81
CA PHE A 101 6.97 -4.46 1.75
C PHE A 101 5.70 -3.89 2.38
N VAL A 102 4.58 -4.50 2.02
CA VAL A 102 3.28 -4.31 2.67
C VAL A 102 2.77 -5.60 3.26
N LYS A 103 2.06 -5.52 4.38
CA LYS A 103 1.24 -6.61 4.90
C LYS A 103 -0.23 -6.25 4.76
N TYR A 104 -1.02 -7.19 4.26
CA TYR A 104 -2.41 -6.94 3.92
C TYR A 104 -3.29 -8.15 4.16
N ARG A 105 -4.60 -7.92 4.23
CA ARG A 105 -5.66 -8.92 4.25
C ARG A 105 -6.57 -8.71 3.05
N ILE A 106 -7.30 -9.75 2.67
CA ILE A 106 -8.42 -9.65 1.73
C ILE A 106 -9.68 -9.91 2.55
N LEU A 107 -10.60 -8.94 2.54
CA LEU A 107 -11.89 -9.04 3.22
C LEU A 107 -12.98 -9.30 2.18
N ASP A 108 -13.82 -10.29 2.45
CA ASP A 108 -14.94 -10.63 1.58
C ASP A 108 -15.99 -9.52 1.55
N THR A 109 -16.65 -9.37 0.40
CA THR A 109 -17.86 -8.56 0.25
C THR A 109 -19.01 -9.22 0.99
N PHE A 110 -19.55 -8.55 2.00
CA PHE A 110 -20.83 -8.93 2.62
C PHE A 110 -22.01 -8.60 1.73
#